data_AF-A0A7C3MQW9-F1
#
_entry.id   AF-A0A7C3MQW9-F1
#
_cell.length_a   1.000
_cell.length_b   1.000
_cell.length_c   1.000
_cell.angle_alpha   90.00
_cell.angle_beta   90.00
_cell.angle_gamma   90.00
#
_symmetry.space_group_name_H-M   'P 1'
#
loop_
_entity.id
_entity.type
_entity.pdbx_description
1 polymer ?
#
loop_
_entity_poly.entity_id
_entity_poly.type
_entity_poly.pdbx_seq_one_letter_code
_entity_poly.pdbx_strand_id
1 'polypeptide(L)'
;MRPGFTLVELLITLVIISLVIPVIYEVSEGIIFSTNTITAVNDIKLINQRLIEDIKSDVVQSAMIFDDNSSYKDRIVLNVPSPYASLDRNKLPVINETGSFPPNPADVGNILFMARYLTPVEVTVSSTDYRIDRYRFLYYFLAKDTSTTIKGRNPIVLLKAQSREIYVDYVTINNVSDNNVKKAIVQALYSMNIRYAVDLKNVRFYSLGSNGNISPDNNHRIQTDTGFASRNFGANQLPTGKVYYGIGYNNMGYMAIPKFATVSDTGDGFPHGFEVAIVGPRSSRDVLVRIVAVAHSSGKILGNENITVISVPQF
;
A
#
# COMPACT_ATOMS: atom_id res chain seq x y z
N MET A 1 74.02 -13.68 11.71
CA MET A 1 73.46 -14.05 10.39
C MET A 1 72.10 -14.67 10.62
N ARG A 2 71.02 -14.07 10.11
CA ARG A 2 69.70 -14.70 10.17
C ARG A 2 69.69 -15.85 9.14
N PRO A 3 69.31 -17.08 9.50
CA PRO A 3 69.19 -18.16 8.52
C PRO A 3 68.18 -17.73 7.46
N GLY A 4 68.62 -17.69 6.20
CA GLY A 4 67.74 -17.40 5.06
C GLY A 4 66.86 -18.60 4.75
N PHE A 5 65.64 -18.35 4.28
CA PHE A 5 64.72 -19.40 3.82
C PHE A 5 65.39 -20.27 2.75
N THR A 6 65.25 -21.59 2.86
CA THR A 6 65.69 -22.49 1.79
C THR A 6 64.69 -22.48 0.63
N LEU A 7 65.18 -22.68 -0.59
CA LEU A 7 64.34 -22.67 -1.80
C LEU A 7 63.24 -23.75 -1.76
N VAL A 8 63.49 -24.84 -1.05
CA VAL A 8 62.54 -25.93 -0.81
C VAL A 8 61.41 -25.50 0.13
N GLU A 9 61.71 -24.81 1.23
CA GLU A 9 60.69 -24.26 2.13
C GLU A 9 59.80 -23.24 1.43
N LEU A 10 60.36 -22.44 0.51
CA LEU A 10 59.63 -21.46 -0.27
C LEU A 10 58.67 -22.11 -1.27
N LEU A 11 59.11 -23.18 -1.96
CA LEU A 11 58.27 -23.97 -2.85
C LEU A 11 57.13 -24.68 -2.10
N ILE A 12 57.42 -25.31 -0.97
CA ILE A 12 56.40 -25.98 -0.14
C ILE A 12 55.36 -24.98 0.36
N THR A 13 55.81 -23.80 0.83
CA THR A 13 54.92 -22.74 1.30
C THR A 13 54.01 -22.23 0.18
N LEU A 14 54.54 -22.07 -1.04
CA LEU A 14 53.78 -21.60 -2.19
C LEU A 14 52.73 -22.63 -2.65
N VAL A 15 53.06 -23.92 -2.61
CA VAL A 15 52.11 -25.02 -2.88
C VAL A 15 51.00 -25.03 -1.82
N ILE A 16 51.34 -24.93 -0.53
CA ILE A 16 50.35 -24.88 0.55
C ILE A 16 49.43 -23.67 0.39
N ILE A 17 49.99 -22.47 0.17
CA ILE A 17 49.20 -21.25 -0.06
C ILE A 17 48.29 -21.41 -1.29
N SER A 18 48.78 -22.00 -2.38
CA SER A 18 47.98 -22.23 -3.59
C SER A 18 46.80 -23.16 -3.39
N LEU A 19 46.90 -24.11 -2.45
CA LEU A 19 45.81 -25.03 -2.10
C LEU A 19 44.84 -24.40 -1.08
N VAL A 20 45.34 -23.54 -0.20
CA VAL A 20 44.54 -22.90 0.86
C VAL A 20 43.72 -21.72 0.34
N ILE A 21 44.23 -20.93 -0.60
CA ILE A 21 43.54 -19.75 -1.15
C ILE A 21 42.16 -20.10 -1.73
N PRO A 22 41.99 -21.12 -2.60
CA PRO A 22 40.68 -21.48 -3.14
C PRO A 22 39.67 -21.87 -2.05
N VAL A 23 40.13 -22.60 -1.02
CA VAL A 23 39.27 -23.03 0.10
C VAL A 23 38.80 -21.81 0.92
N ILE A 24 39.71 -20.88 1.23
CA ILE A 24 39.34 -19.63 1.92
C ILE A 24 38.37 -18.82 1.07
N TYR A 25 38.58 -18.75 -0.24
CA TYR A 25 37.71 -18.02 -1.16
C TYR A 25 36.29 -18.62 -1.17
N GLU A 26 36.15 -19.93 -1.31
CA GLU A 26 34.84 -20.60 -1.27
C GLU A 26 34.11 -20.41 0.07
N VAL A 27 34.83 -20.52 1.19
CA VAL A 27 34.25 -20.29 2.51
C VAL A 27 33.82 -18.84 2.69
N SER A 28 34.64 -17.88 2.23
CA SER A 28 34.33 -16.45 2.30
C SER A 28 33.09 -16.11 1.47
N GLU A 29 33.01 -16.59 0.23
CA GLU A 29 31.84 -16.41 -0.65
C GLU A 29 30.58 -17.06 -0.03
N GLY A 30 30.72 -18.25 0.56
CA GLY A 30 29.63 -18.94 1.25
C GLY A 30 29.08 -18.14 2.44
N ILE A 31 29.95 -17.57 3.27
CA ILE A 31 29.56 -16.74 4.41
C ILE A 31 28.85 -15.48 3.92
N ILE A 32 29.43 -14.77 2.96
CA ILE A 32 28.85 -13.55 2.37
C ILE A 32 27.45 -13.82 1.80
N PHE A 33 27.30 -14.90 1.02
CA PHE A 33 26.03 -15.29 0.43
C PHE A 33 24.99 -15.61 1.52
N SER A 34 25.39 -16.35 2.55
CA SER A 34 24.52 -16.69 3.69
C SER A 34 24.07 -15.44 4.46
N THR A 35 24.99 -14.56 4.81
CA THR A 35 24.69 -13.30 5.51
C THR A 35 23.72 -12.43 4.71
N ASN A 36 23.98 -12.22 3.41
CA ASN A 36 23.07 -11.43 2.56
C ASN A 36 21.68 -12.05 2.44
N THR A 37 21.60 -13.39 2.36
CA THR A 37 20.31 -14.09 2.30
C THR A 37 19.54 -13.91 3.61
N ILE A 38 20.22 -14.04 4.75
CA ILE A 38 19.62 -13.84 6.08
C ILE A 38 19.14 -12.40 6.24
N THR A 39 19.95 -11.41 5.86
CA THR A 39 19.57 -10.00 5.89
C THR A 39 18.36 -9.73 5.00
N ALA A 40 18.38 -10.20 3.75
CA ALA A 40 17.25 -10.03 2.84
C ALA A 40 15.96 -10.70 3.35
N VAL A 41 16.06 -11.88 3.97
CA VAL A 41 14.92 -12.58 4.59
C VAL A 41 14.37 -11.80 5.79
N ASN A 42 15.23 -11.22 6.61
CA ASN A 42 14.79 -10.40 7.74
C ASN A 42 14.15 -9.09 7.27
N ASP A 43 14.74 -8.43 6.28
CA ASP A 43 14.21 -7.20 5.69
C ASP A 43 12.83 -7.42 5.08
N ILE A 44 12.62 -8.48 4.27
CA ILE A 44 11.28 -8.74 3.68
C ILE A 44 10.24 -9.02 4.75
N LYS A 45 10.60 -9.71 5.84
CA LYS A 45 9.67 -9.95 6.95
C LYS A 45 9.27 -8.64 7.63
N LEU A 46 10.24 -7.76 7.90
CA LEU A 46 10.01 -6.45 8.49
C LEU A 46 9.17 -5.54 7.58
N ILE A 47 9.48 -5.51 6.28
CA ILE A 47 8.70 -4.76 5.28
C ILE A 47 7.27 -5.28 5.26
N ASN A 48 7.08 -6.60 5.16
CA ASN A 48 5.75 -7.21 5.07
C ASN A 48 4.93 -6.97 6.35
N GLN A 49 5.57 -7.09 7.53
CA GLN A 49 4.93 -6.79 8.81
C GLN A 49 4.50 -5.33 8.90
N ARG A 50 5.38 -4.37 8.56
CA ARG A 50 5.04 -2.94 8.56
C ARG A 50 3.89 -2.60 7.62
N LEU A 51 3.88 -3.17 6.41
CA LEU A 51 2.80 -2.95 5.46
C LEU A 51 1.45 -3.45 5.98
N ILE A 52 1.43 -4.63 6.60
CA ILE A 52 0.21 -5.18 7.21
C ILE A 52 -0.22 -4.35 8.42
N GLU A 53 0.71 -3.91 9.27
CA GLU A 53 0.41 -3.04 10.41
C GLU A 53 -0.17 -1.69 9.98
N ASP A 54 0.42 -1.07 8.95
CA ASP A 54 -0.06 0.19 8.36
C ASP A 54 -1.47 0.04 7.78
N ILE A 55 -1.71 -1.02 6.99
CA ILE A 55 -3.03 -1.30 6.41
C ILE A 55 -4.03 -1.60 7.53
N LYS A 56 -3.66 -2.41 8.52
CA LYS A 56 -4.53 -2.73 9.66
C LYS A 56 -4.93 -1.48 10.43
N SER A 57 -3.98 -0.60 10.72
CA SER A 57 -4.25 0.65 11.40
C SER A 57 -5.22 1.53 10.61
N ASP A 58 -5.08 1.62 9.29
CA ASP A 58 -5.97 2.42 8.45
C ASP A 58 -7.35 1.80 8.29
N VAL A 59 -7.43 0.48 8.10
CA VAL A 59 -8.70 -0.25 7.97
C VAL A 59 -9.53 -0.13 9.24
N VAL A 60 -8.92 -0.28 10.42
CA VAL A 60 -9.62 -0.11 11.71
C VAL A 60 -10.16 1.31 11.89
N GLN A 61 -9.50 2.32 11.31
CA GLN A 61 -9.94 3.72 11.33
C GLN A 61 -10.82 4.10 10.14
N SER A 62 -11.23 3.13 9.33
CA SER A 62 -12.09 3.40 8.17
C SER A 62 -13.53 3.66 8.60
N ALA A 63 -14.12 4.71 8.04
CA ALA A 63 -15.55 4.99 8.13
C ALA A 63 -16.34 4.11 7.15
N MET A 64 -15.78 3.89 5.95
CA MET A 64 -16.39 3.10 4.90
C MET A 64 -15.30 2.53 3.98
N ILE A 65 -15.50 1.30 3.53
CA ILE A 65 -14.67 0.65 2.52
C ILE A 65 -15.50 0.49 1.26
N PHE A 66 -14.85 0.71 0.12
CA PHE A 66 -15.50 0.76 -1.18
C PHE A 66 -15.05 -0.41 -2.04
N ASP A 67 -15.95 -0.81 -2.94
CA ASP A 67 -15.79 -1.96 -3.82
C ASP A 67 -15.83 -1.56 -5.29
N ASP A 68 -15.71 -2.54 -6.18
CA ASP A 68 -15.68 -2.32 -7.63
C ASP A 68 -17.01 -1.80 -8.19
N ASN A 69 -18.13 -2.07 -7.50
CA ASN A 69 -19.46 -1.60 -7.86
C ASN A 69 -19.74 -0.17 -7.37
N SER A 70 -18.82 0.40 -6.59
CA SER A 70 -18.98 1.74 -6.06
C SER A 70 -18.83 2.79 -7.15
N SER A 71 -19.80 3.70 -7.24
CA SER A 71 -19.71 4.89 -8.10
C SER A 71 -18.57 5.84 -7.73
N TYR A 72 -17.88 5.60 -6.60
CA TYR A 72 -16.64 6.28 -6.26
C TYR A 72 -15.46 5.87 -7.13
N LYS A 73 -15.42 4.65 -7.67
CA LYS A 73 -14.29 4.14 -8.49
C LYS A 73 -13.96 5.10 -9.63
N ASP A 74 -14.99 5.50 -10.39
CA ASP A 74 -14.81 6.39 -11.53
C ASP A 74 -14.37 7.80 -11.11
N ARG A 75 -14.67 8.21 -9.88
CA ARG A 75 -14.35 9.56 -9.38
C ARG A 75 -12.90 9.72 -8.95
N ILE A 76 -12.13 8.64 -8.80
CA ILE A 76 -10.75 8.70 -8.33
C ILE A 76 -9.83 9.14 -9.48
N VAL A 77 -9.02 10.16 -9.23
CA VAL A 77 -7.96 10.59 -10.14
C VAL A 77 -6.62 10.32 -9.45
N LEU A 78 -5.95 9.26 -9.90
CA LEU A 78 -4.65 8.83 -9.39
C LEU A 78 -3.54 9.68 -9.99
N ASN A 79 -2.91 10.50 -9.16
CA ASN A 79 -1.74 11.30 -9.54
C ASN A 79 -0.45 10.50 -9.28
N VAL A 80 -0.20 9.47 -10.08
CA VAL A 80 0.98 8.60 -9.91
C VAL A 80 2.28 9.38 -10.25
N PRO A 81 3.33 9.34 -9.40
CA PRO A 81 4.57 10.08 -9.66
C PRO A 81 5.33 9.49 -10.84
N SER A 82 6.17 10.29 -11.50
CA SER A 82 6.91 9.87 -12.70
C SER A 82 7.76 8.59 -12.59
N PRO A 83 8.39 8.21 -11.45
CA PRO A 83 9.10 6.93 -11.34
C PRO A 83 8.18 5.70 -11.24
N TYR A 84 6.86 5.89 -11.19
CA TYR A 84 5.91 4.80 -11.06
C TYR A 84 4.87 4.85 -12.20
N ALA A 85 4.38 3.68 -12.58
CA ALA A 85 3.20 3.57 -13.45
C ALA A 85 2.20 2.60 -12.81
N SER A 86 0.92 2.95 -12.83
CA SER A 86 -0.14 2.02 -12.39
C SER A 86 -0.11 0.76 -13.27
N LEU A 87 -0.44 -0.39 -12.68
CA LEU A 87 -0.69 -1.59 -13.45
C LEU A 87 -2.00 -1.44 -14.23
N ASP A 88 -2.06 -2.03 -15.42
CA ASP A 88 -3.21 -1.96 -16.33
C ASP A 88 -4.42 -2.79 -15.87
N ARG A 89 -4.21 -3.79 -15.00
CA ARG A 89 -5.25 -4.71 -14.48
C ARG A 89 -5.54 -4.55 -13.00
N ASN A 90 -5.26 -3.37 -12.45
CA ASN A 90 -5.67 -3.06 -11.08
C ASN A 90 -7.20 -3.10 -10.95
N LYS A 91 -7.70 -3.82 -9.95
CA LYS A 91 -9.13 -4.05 -9.70
C LYS A 91 -9.46 -3.91 -8.20
N LEU A 92 -10.57 -3.24 -7.90
CA LEU A 92 -11.16 -3.20 -6.57
C LEU A 92 -11.84 -4.55 -6.25
N PRO A 93 -11.85 -5.00 -4.99
CA PRO A 93 -12.64 -6.16 -4.60
C PRO A 93 -14.13 -5.88 -4.79
N VAL A 94 -14.92 -6.93 -4.94
CA VAL A 94 -16.38 -6.86 -4.84
C VAL A 94 -16.78 -7.26 -3.42
N ILE A 95 -17.62 -6.46 -2.78
CA ILE A 95 -18.08 -6.77 -1.43
C ILE A 95 -19.13 -7.89 -1.48
N ASN A 96 -18.88 -8.96 -0.72
CA ASN A 96 -19.81 -10.07 -0.60
C ASN A 96 -20.50 -10.05 0.77
N GLU A 97 -21.73 -9.52 0.82
CA GLU A 97 -22.41 -9.22 2.09
C GLU A 97 -22.76 -10.46 2.93
N THR A 98 -23.02 -11.58 2.26
CA THR A 98 -23.44 -12.85 2.87
C THR A 98 -22.38 -13.95 2.73
N GLY A 99 -21.22 -13.59 2.19
CA GLY A 99 -20.14 -14.53 1.90
C GLY A 99 -19.45 -15.06 3.16
N SER A 100 -18.44 -15.88 2.94
CA SER A 100 -17.50 -16.34 3.96
C SER A 100 -16.10 -16.45 3.36
N PHE A 101 -15.08 -16.66 4.19
CA PHE A 101 -13.76 -17.01 3.71
C PHE A 101 -13.61 -18.53 3.58
N PRO A 102 -12.90 -19.04 2.54
CA PRO A 102 -12.19 -18.30 1.49
C PRO A 102 -13.15 -17.60 0.50
N PRO A 103 -12.75 -16.45 -0.06
CA PRO A 103 -13.63 -15.64 -0.91
C PRO A 103 -13.80 -16.28 -2.29
N ASN A 104 -14.86 -15.89 -3.00
CA ASN A 104 -15.00 -16.22 -4.42
C ASN A 104 -13.87 -15.51 -5.22
N PRO A 105 -13.11 -16.21 -6.08
CA PRO A 105 -12.04 -15.61 -6.85
C PRO A 105 -12.43 -14.40 -7.71
N ALA A 106 -13.70 -14.32 -8.14
CA ALA A 106 -14.22 -13.19 -8.89
C ALA A 106 -14.36 -11.92 -8.05
N ASP A 107 -14.47 -12.05 -6.72
CA ASP A 107 -14.70 -10.93 -5.79
C ASP A 107 -13.39 -10.34 -5.26
N VAL A 108 -12.25 -11.00 -5.53
CA VAL A 108 -10.93 -10.56 -5.07
C VAL A 108 -10.40 -9.44 -5.97
N GLY A 109 -9.80 -8.43 -5.33
CA GLY A 109 -9.10 -7.32 -5.97
C GLY A 109 -7.65 -7.22 -5.53
N ASN A 110 -6.93 -6.27 -6.12
CA ASN A 110 -5.56 -5.88 -5.76
C ASN A 110 -5.46 -4.37 -5.47
N ILE A 111 -6.60 -3.75 -5.15
CA ILE A 111 -6.72 -2.39 -4.65
C ILE A 111 -7.48 -2.45 -3.33
N LEU A 112 -7.13 -1.60 -2.37
CA LEU A 112 -7.94 -1.33 -1.19
C LEU A 112 -8.25 0.17 -1.11
N PHE A 113 -9.53 0.52 -1.21
CA PHE A 113 -10.01 1.90 -1.19
C PHE A 113 -10.99 2.13 -0.05
N MET A 114 -10.76 3.18 0.72
CA MET A 114 -11.54 3.47 1.93
C MET A 114 -11.59 4.97 2.23
N ALA A 115 -12.60 5.39 2.99
CA ALA A 115 -12.63 6.67 3.67
C ALA A 115 -12.19 6.46 5.12
N ARG A 116 -11.14 7.16 5.57
CA ARG A 116 -10.61 7.09 6.93
C ARG A 116 -11.08 8.29 7.76
N TYR A 117 -11.44 8.04 9.01
CA TYR A 117 -11.70 9.08 10.00
C TYR A 117 -10.43 9.89 10.32
N LEU A 118 -10.59 11.20 10.36
CA LEU A 118 -9.62 12.13 10.94
C LEU A 118 -10.16 12.67 12.26
N THR A 119 -9.31 13.37 13.00
CA THR A 119 -9.75 14.14 14.16
C THR A 119 -10.89 15.08 13.75
N PRO A 120 -12.05 15.00 14.40
CA PRO A 120 -13.19 15.87 14.11
C PRO A 120 -12.82 17.35 14.25
N VAL A 121 -13.53 18.21 13.54
CA VAL A 121 -13.41 19.66 13.71
C VAL A 121 -14.51 20.15 14.62
N GLU A 122 -14.14 21.02 15.55
CA GLU A 122 -15.06 21.70 16.45
C GLU A 122 -15.20 23.15 16.01
N VAL A 123 -16.43 23.60 15.82
CA VAL A 123 -16.76 24.96 15.38
C VAL A 123 -17.77 25.55 16.34
N THR A 124 -17.40 26.64 17.00
CA THR A 124 -18.32 27.39 17.86
C THR A 124 -19.09 28.41 17.04
N VAL A 125 -20.42 28.31 17.03
CA VAL A 125 -21.31 29.30 16.41
C VAL A 125 -22.38 29.71 17.43
N SER A 126 -22.50 31.01 17.68
CA SER A 126 -23.51 31.57 18.59
C SER A 126 -23.52 30.92 19.99
N SER A 127 -22.32 30.65 20.54
CA SER A 127 -22.10 29.99 21.84
C SER A 127 -22.47 28.50 21.92
N THR A 128 -22.71 27.85 20.78
CA THR A 128 -22.89 26.40 20.68
C THR A 128 -21.73 25.79 19.91
N ASP A 129 -21.15 24.71 20.45
CA ASP A 129 -20.07 23.97 19.80
C ASP A 129 -20.64 22.85 18.91
N TYR A 130 -20.24 22.86 17.65
CA TYR A 130 -20.59 21.84 16.67
C TYR A 130 -19.37 20.98 16.37
N ARG A 131 -19.48 19.68 16.63
CA ARG A 131 -18.47 18.70 16.27
C ARG A 131 -18.84 18.03 14.95
N ILE A 132 -17.96 18.13 13.96
CA ILE A 132 -18.18 17.64 12.60
C ILE A 132 -17.08 16.66 12.25
N ASP A 133 -17.47 15.46 11.83
CA ASP A 133 -16.52 14.42 11.44
C ASP A 133 -15.80 14.77 10.15
N ARG A 134 -14.55 14.33 10.07
CA ARG A 134 -13.66 14.59 8.95
C ARG A 134 -13.17 13.29 8.36
N TYR A 135 -13.04 13.28 7.04
CA TYR A 135 -12.63 12.13 6.27
C TYR A 135 -11.49 12.46 5.33
N ARG A 136 -10.64 11.47 5.11
CA ARG A 136 -9.67 11.44 4.03
C ARG A 136 -9.76 10.11 3.32
N PHE A 137 -9.78 10.15 1.99
CA PHE A 137 -9.78 8.92 1.22
C PHE A 137 -8.36 8.34 1.15
N LEU A 138 -8.26 7.02 1.33
CA LEU A 138 -7.02 6.27 1.23
C LEU A 138 -7.15 5.23 0.14
N TYR A 139 -6.10 5.09 -0.66
CA TYR A 139 -6.06 4.22 -1.82
C TYR A 139 -4.75 3.44 -1.86
N TYR A 140 -4.82 2.15 -1.59
CA TYR A 140 -3.71 1.21 -1.69
C TYR A 140 -3.78 0.48 -3.03
N PHE A 141 -2.69 0.51 -3.79
CA PHE A 141 -2.66 -0.07 -5.13
C PHE A 141 -1.24 -0.48 -5.53
N LEU A 142 -1.17 -1.40 -6.49
CA LEU A 142 0.11 -1.82 -7.06
C LEU A 142 0.52 -0.92 -8.22
N ALA A 143 1.81 -0.64 -8.29
CA ALA A 143 2.43 0.09 -9.39
C ALA A 143 3.76 -0.56 -9.78
N LYS A 144 4.18 -0.38 -11.03
CA LYS A 144 5.52 -0.74 -11.49
C LYS A 144 6.48 0.43 -11.26
N ASP A 145 7.65 0.13 -10.71
CA ASP A 145 8.77 1.07 -10.61
C ASP A 145 9.51 1.13 -11.95
N THR A 146 9.32 2.24 -12.66
CA THR A 146 9.89 2.47 -14.00
C THR A 146 11.35 2.93 -13.94
N SER A 147 11.86 3.27 -12.76
CA SER A 147 13.23 3.76 -12.57
C SER A 147 14.28 2.64 -12.60
N THR A 148 13.86 1.39 -12.39
CA THR A 148 14.76 0.24 -12.32
C THR A 148 14.17 -0.98 -13.00
N THR A 149 15.04 -1.89 -13.43
CA THR A 149 14.65 -3.20 -13.97
C THR A 149 15.45 -4.31 -13.30
N ILE A 150 14.79 -5.43 -13.02
CA ILE A 150 15.38 -6.64 -12.46
C ILE A 150 15.09 -7.77 -13.44
N LYS A 151 16.15 -8.38 -13.99
CA LYS A 151 16.01 -9.46 -15.00
C LYS A 151 15.03 -9.09 -16.13
N GLY A 152 15.08 -7.84 -16.59
CA GLY A 152 14.24 -7.34 -17.69
C GLY A 152 12.79 -7.00 -17.32
N ARG A 153 12.41 -7.00 -16.04
CA ARG A 153 11.07 -6.60 -15.56
C ARG A 153 11.14 -5.46 -14.55
N ASN A 154 10.16 -4.55 -14.58
CA ASN A 154 10.03 -3.50 -13.57
C ASN A 154 9.49 -4.08 -12.26
N PRO A 155 10.10 -3.81 -11.10
CA PRO A 155 9.59 -4.24 -9.79
C PRO A 155 8.17 -3.74 -9.57
N ILE A 156 7.35 -4.56 -8.93
CA ILE A 156 6.02 -4.13 -8.47
C ILE A 156 6.15 -3.66 -7.03
N VAL A 157 5.53 -2.53 -6.70
CA VAL A 157 5.51 -1.94 -5.37
C VAL A 157 4.08 -1.67 -4.94
N LEU A 158 3.82 -1.77 -3.64
CA LEU A 158 2.56 -1.32 -3.05
C LEU A 158 2.70 0.16 -2.70
N LEU A 159 1.81 0.97 -3.28
CA LEU A 159 1.73 2.41 -3.03
C LEU A 159 0.50 2.74 -2.20
N LYS A 160 0.65 3.71 -1.30
CA LYS A 160 -0.43 4.32 -0.52
C LYS A 160 -0.63 5.76 -0.99
N ALA A 161 -1.76 6.02 -1.64
CA ALA A 161 -2.24 7.35 -1.97
C ALA A 161 -3.23 7.83 -0.90
N GLN A 162 -3.25 9.14 -0.68
CA GLN A 162 -4.26 9.80 0.12
C GLN A 162 -4.93 10.91 -0.70
N SER A 163 -6.19 11.24 -0.42
CA SER A 163 -6.80 12.41 -1.06
C SER A 163 -6.07 13.69 -0.66
N ARG A 164 -5.86 14.56 -1.64
CA ARG A 164 -5.31 15.90 -1.42
C ARG A 164 -6.21 16.71 -0.49
N GLU A 165 -7.51 16.67 -0.78
CA GLU A 165 -8.53 17.38 -0.02
C GLU A 165 -8.95 16.60 1.23
N ILE A 166 -9.45 17.36 2.22
CA ILE A 166 -10.10 16.83 3.41
C ILE A 166 -11.59 17.10 3.29
N TYR A 167 -12.39 16.09 3.60
CA TYR A 167 -13.83 16.13 3.48
C TYR A 167 -14.46 16.19 4.87
N VAL A 168 -15.57 16.90 5.00
CA VAL A 168 -16.40 16.89 6.22
C VAL A 168 -17.70 16.13 5.98
N ASP A 169 -18.31 15.62 7.03
CA ASP A 169 -19.63 14.99 6.93
C ASP A 169 -20.72 16.01 6.55
N TYR A 170 -21.34 15.80 5.39
CA TYR A 170 -22.45 16.64 4.93
C TYR A 170 -23.69 16.47 5.81
N VAL A 171 -23.96 15.24 6.28
CA VAL A 171 -25.20 14.91 7.01
C VAL A 171 -25.26 15.69 8.32
N THR A 172 -24.16 15.75 9.06
CA THR A 172 -24.04 16.53 10.29
C THR A 172 -24.34 18.01 10.07
N ILE A 173 -23.82 18.63 9.00
CA ILE A 173 -24.09 20.04 8.69
C ILE A 173 -25.54 20.25 8.27
N ASN A 174 -26.07 19.34 7.44
CA ASN A 174 -27.42 19.46 6.91
C ASN A 174 -28.51 19.25 7.98
N ASN A 175 -28.21 18.48 9.04
CA ASN A 175 -29.11 18.22 10.16
C ASN A 175 -29.31 19.42 11.11
N VAL A 176 -28.49 20.47 11.00
CA VAL A 176 -28.72 21.71 11.75
C VAL A 176 -30.04 22.34 11.27
N SER A 177 -30.90 22.83 12.15
CA SER A 177 -32.20 23.39 11.72
C SER A 177 -32.11 24.83 11.20
N ASP A 178 -31.25 25.65 11.83
CA ASP A 178 -31.11 27.08 11.51
C ASP A 178 -30.16 27.30 10.32
N ASN A 179 -30.68 27.91 9.25
CA ASN A 179 -29.91 28.23 8.04
C ASN A 179 -28.82 29.29 8.27
N ASN A 180 -29.00 30.21 9.22
CA ASN A 180 -27.96 31.19 9.55
C ASN A 180 -26.79 30.52 10.26
N VAL A 181 -27.08 29.59 11.17
CA VAL A 181 -26.07 28.77 11.85
C VAL A 181 -25.34 27.88 10.83
N LYS A 182 -26.05 27.22 9.91
CA LYS A 182 -25.42 26.46 8.80
C LYS A 182 -24.42 27.31 8.03
N LYS A 183 -24.82 28.51 7.62
CA LYS A 183 -23.94 29.41 6.86
C LYS A 183 -22.70 29.77 7.65
N ALA A 184 -22.84 30.10 8.93
CA ALA A 184 -21.72 30.40 9.81
C ALA A 184 -20.77 29.21 10.00
N ILE A 185 -21.30 27.98 10.17
CA ILE A 185 -20.49 26.75 10.22
C ILE A 185 -19.70 26.58 8.93
N VAL A 186 -20.36 26.70 7.77
CA VAL A 186 -19.70 26.55 6.46
C VAL A 186 -18.63 27.61 6.25
N GLN A 187 -18.88 28.85 6.65
CA GLN A 187 -17.89 29.93 6.61
C GLN A 187 -16.67 29.63 7.50
N ALA A 188 -16.90 29.12 8.71
CA ALA A 188 -15.81 28.71 9.61
C ALA A 188 -14.98 27.57 9.01
N LEU A 189 -15.62 26.52 8.47
CA LEU A 189 -14.92 25.43 7.77
C LEU A 189 -14.13 25.94 6.56
N TYR A 190 -14.70 26.89 5.81
CA TYR A 190 -14.01 27.52 4.70
C TYR A 190 -12.78 28.31 5.17
N SER A 191 -12.87 29.02 6.31
CA SER A 191 -11.70 29.71 6.87
C SER A 191 -10.58 28.73 7.29
N MET A 192 -10.92 27.50 7.66
CA MET A 192 -9.99 26.41 8.02
C MET A 192 -9.44 25.63 6.81
N ASN A 193 -9.61 26.17 5.60
CA ASN A 193 -9.19 25.54 4.33
C ASN A 193 -9.90 24.20 4.01
N ILE A 194 -11.09 23.95 4.57
CA ILE A 194 -11.93 22.82 4.16
C ILE A 194 -12.90 23.32 3.09
N ARG A 195 -12.87 22.68 1.92
CA ARG A 195 -13.60 23.12 0.72
C ARG A 195 -14.73 22.19 0.31
N TYR A 196 -14.75 20.97 0.85
CA TYR A 196 -15.65 19.92 0.38
C TYR A 196 -16.30 19.19 1.56
N ALA A 197 -17.58 18.87 1.39
CA ALA A 197 -18.33 17.94 2.22
C ALA A 197 -18.70 16.70 1.41
N VAL A 198 -18.87 15.57 2.09
CA VAL A 198 -19.23 14.30 1.47
C VAL A 198 -20.35 13.64 2.25
N ASP A 199 -21.28 13.03 1.53
CA ASP A 199 -22.22 12.04 2.05
C ASP A 199 -21.72 10.66 1.63
N LEU A 200 -21.05 9.98 2.56
CA LEU A 200 -20.45 8.66 2.31
C LEU A 200 -21.51 7.63 1.91
N LYS A 201 -22.73 7.73 2.45
CA LYS A 201 -23.81 6.77 2.22
C LYS A 201 -24.43 6.90 0.83
N ASN A 202 -24.63 8.12 0.36
CA ASN A 202 -25.30 8.40 -0.91
C ASN A 202 -24.35 8.71 -2.07
N VAL A 203 -23.04 8.68 -1.83
CA VAL A 203 -22.00 8.94 -2.85
C VAL A 203 -22.15 10.33 -3.48
N ARG A 204 -22.33 11.35 -2.62
CA ARG A 204 -22.51 12.74 -3.06
C ARG A 204 -21.44 13.64 -2.49
N PHE A 205 -20.96 14.53 -3.34
CA PHE A 205 -20.01 15.58 -2.97
C PHE A 205 -20.69 16.93 -3.01
N TYR A 206 -20.24 17.80 -2.12
CA TYR A 206 -20.74 19.15 -2.01
C TYR A 206 -19.56 20.10 -1.85
N SER A 207 -19.60 21.21 -2.59
CA SER A 207 -18.66 22.31 -2.44
C SER A 207 -19.14 23.25 -1.32
N LEU A 208 -18.20 23.70 -0.50
CA LEU A 208 -18.41 24.67 0.56
C LEU A 208 -17.96 26.04 0.04
N GLY A 209 -18.88 27.01 -0.01
CA GLY A 209 -18.62 28.37 -0.46
C GLY A 209 -18.17 29.30 0.67
N SER A 210 -17.37 30.32 0.32
CA SER A 210 -16.98 31.39 1.25
C SER A 210 -18.17 32.22 1.75
N ASN A 211 -19.29 32.19 1.03
CA ASN A 211 -20.56 32.82 1.41
C ASN A 211 -21.42 31.98 2.37
N GLY A 212 -20.94 30.79 2.78
CA GLY A 212 -21.66 29.88 3.64
C GLY A 212 -22.65 28.95 2.92
N ASN A 213 -22.72 29.01 1.59
CA ASN A 213 -23.58 28.12 0.81
C ASN A 213 -22.92 26.75 0.61
N ILE A 214 -23.75 25.72 0.57
CA ILE A 214 -23.36 24.35 0.21
C ILE A 214 -23.99 24.06 -1.14
N SER A 215 -23.20 23.64 -2.13
CA SER A 215 -23.69 23.36 -3.48
C SER A 215 -23.28 21.96 -3.93
N PRO A 216 -24.20 21.14 -4.48
CA PRO A 216 -23.84 19.82 -5.01
C PRO A 216 -22.74 19.92 -6.06
N ASP A 217 -21.71 19.10 -5.93
CA ASP A 217 -20.64 18.99 -6.92
C ASP A 217 -20.69 17.59 -7.56
N ASN A 218 -21.57 17.46 -8.55
CA ASN A 218 -21.82 16.18 -9.23
C ASN A 218 -20.58 15.68 -9.97
N ASN A 219 -19.70 16.58 -10.42
CA ASN A 219 -18.51 16.27 -11.21
C ASN A 219 -17.23 16.21 -10.37
N HIS A 220 -17.35 16.31 -9.04
CA HIS A 220 -16.20 16.24 -8.14
C HIS A 220 -15.40 14.96 -8.36
N ARG A 221 -14.08 15.13 -8.52
CA ARG A 221 -13.10 14.04 -8.65
C ARG A 221 -12.21 14.04 -7.41
N ILE A 222 -12.01 12.87 -6.82
CA ILE A 222 -11.10 12.68 -5.70
C ILE A 222 -9.68 12.65 -6.25
N GLN A 223 -9.00 13.79 -6.21
CA GLN A 223 -7.59 13.88 -6.57
C GLN A 223 -6.72 13.32 -5.45
N THR A 224 -5.85 12.36 -5.76
CA THR A 224 -4.84 11.90 -4.81
C THR A 224 -3.68 12.89 -4.73
N ASP A 225 -3.06 12.96 -3.56
CA ASP A 225 -1.81 13.66 -3.38
C ASP A 225 -0.67 12.98 -4.16
N THR A 226 0.40 13.73 -4.40
CA THR A 226 1.62 13.28 -5.08
C THR A 226 2.68 12.75 -4.10
N GLY A 227 2.53 13.04 -2.80
CA GLY A 227 3.35 12.48 -1.72
C GLY A 227 2.87 11.09 -1.33
N PHE A 228 3.35 10.05 -2.02
CA PHE A 228 3.04 8.67 -1.65
C PHE A 228 3.92 8.21 -0.49
N ALA A 229 3.32 7.53 0.49
CA ALA A 229 4.03 7.02 1.66
C ALA A 229 4.88 5.76 1.38
N SER A 230 5.12 5.39 0.12
CA SER A 230 5.89 4.19 -0.21
C SER A 230 7.39 4.48 -0.21
N ARG A 231 7.96 4.61 0.98
CA ARG A 231 9.42 4.48 1.19
C ARG A 231 9.83 3.07 1.65
N ASN A 232 8.89 2.13 1.71
CA ASN A 232 9.15 0.78 2.24
C ASN A 232 9.75 -0.18 1.19
N PHE A 233 9.74 0.21 -0.09
CA PHE A 233 10.35 -0.56 -1.17
C PHE A 233 11.48 0.25 -1.80
N GLY A 234 12.60 -0.41 -2.07
CA GLY A 234 13.79 0.23 -2.62
C GLY A 234 14.92 -0.78 -2.83
N ALA A 235 16.04 -0.27 -3.35
CA ALA A 235 17.27 -1.03 -3.45
C ALA A 235 18.11 -0.82 -2.19
N ASN A 236 18.40 -1.90 -1.45
CA ASN A 236 19.42 -1.86 -0.40
C ASN A 236 20.76 -2.33 -0.99
N GLN A 237 21.79 -1.51 -0.80
CA GLN A 237 23.16 -1.86 -1.16
C GLN A 237 23.71 -2.76 -0.05
N LEU A 238 23.93 -4.04 -0.34
CA LEU A 238 24.68 -4.95 0.52
C LEU A 238 26.16 -5.01 0.04
N PRO A 239 27.10 -5.46 0.90
CA PRO A 239 28.53 -5.48 0.59
C PRO A 239 28.91 -6.17 -0.73
N THR A 240 28.08 -7.09 -1.25
CA THR A 240 28.36 -7.85 -2.48
C THR A 240 27.24 -7.83 -3.51
N GLY A 241 26.28 -6.90 -3.39
CA GLY A 241 25.25 -6.73 -4.41
C GLY A 241 24.09 -5.84 -4.00
N LYS A 242 23.28 -5.46 -4.99
CA LYS A 242 22.02 -4.74 -4.75
C LYS A 242 20.90 -5.75 -4.51
N VAL A 243 20.22 -5.63 -3.37
CA VAL A 243 18.96 -6.33 -3.11
C VAL A 243 17.81 -5.40 -3.43
N TYR A 244 16.86 -5.87 -4.21
CA TYR A 244 15.67 -5.12 -4.54
C TYR A 244 14.44 -5.75 -3.90
N TYR A 245 13.65 -4.95 -3.21
CA TYR A 245 12.42 -5.37 -2.57
C TYR A 245 11.19 -4.95 -3.39
N GLY A 246 10.17 -5.79 -3.40
CA GLY A 246 8.92 -5.52 -4.09
C GLY A 246 7.79 -6.47 -3.69
N ILE A 247 6.71 -6.43 -4.43
CA ILE A 247 5.60 -7.37 -4.40
C ILE A 247 5.82 -8.43 -5.47
N GLY A 248 5.55 -9.69 -5.12
CA GLY A 248 5.76 -10.81 -6.04
C GLY A 248 4.88 -10.73 -7.28
N TYR A 249 5.43 -11.08 -8.45
CA TYR A 249 4.64 -11.17 -9.69
C TYR A 249 3.68 -12.37 -9.64
N ASN A 250 2.53 -12.29 -10.30
CA ASN A 250 1.59 -13.40 -10.35
C ASN A 250 2.17 -14.67 -11.01
N ASN A 251 3.20 -14.54 -11.85
CA ASN A 251 3.82 -15.63 -12.63
C ASN A 251 5.31 -15.86 -12.33
N MET A 252 5.76 -15.72 -11.08
CA MET A 252 7.18 -15.94 -10.73
C MET A 252 7.67 -17.39 -10.83
N GLY A 253 6.76 -18.36 -10.98
CA GLY A 253 7.09 -19.79 -11.18
C GLY A 253 7.69 -20.52 -9.96
N TYR A 254 8.16 -19.79 -8.95
CA TYR A 254 8.83 -20.36 -7.75
C TYR A 254 7.91 -20.44 -6.52
N MET A 255 6.81 -19.68 -6.51
CA MET A 255 5.80 -19.64 -5.46
C MET A 255 4.43 -19.40 -6.13
N ALA A 256 3.39 -20.08 -5.65
CA ALA A 256 2.01 -19.74 -6.01
C ALA A 256 1.68 -18.38 -5.39
N ILE A 257 1.78 -17.33 -6.20
CA ILE A 257 1.59 -15.96 -5.70
C ILE A 257 0.12 -15.64 -5.60
N PRO A 258 -0.71 -15.72 -6.64
CA PRO A 258 -2.15 -15.62 -6.47
C PRO A 258 -2.65 -16.84 -5.68
N LYS A 259 -3.46 -16.60 -4.65
CA LYS A 259 -4.04 -17.66 -3.81
C LYS A 259 -5.55 -17.65 -3.82
N PHE A 260 -6.14 -16.46 -3.89
CA PHE A 260 -7.57 -16.27 -3.79
C PHE A 260 -8.19 -15.80 -5.10
N ALA A 261 -7.49 -14.97 -5.89
CA ALA A 261 -8.02 -14.48 -7.16
C ALA A 261 -7.69 -15.41 -8.35
N THR A 262 -8.49 -15.31 -9.41
CA THR A 262 -8.17 -15.97 -10.70
C THR A 262 -6.98 -15.30 -11.36
N VAL A 263 -5.97 -16.09 -11.73
CA VAL A 263 -4.76 -15.60 -12.38
C VAL A 263 -5.05 -15.15 -13.80
N SER A 264 -4.47 -14.01 -14.18
CA SER A 264 -4.47 -13.53 -15.56
C SER A 264 -3.07 -13.04 -15.93
N ASP A 265 -2.48 -13.60 -16.98
CA ASP A 265 -1.14 -13.23 -17.49
C ASP A 265 -1.18 -12.20 -18.62
N THR A 266 -2.37 -11.71 -18.98
CA THR A 266 -2.52 -10.67 -20.00
C THR A 266 -2.21 -9.29 -19.42
N GLY A 267 -1.53 -8.44 -20.19
CA GLY A 267 -1.15 -7.10 -19.74
C GLY A 267 0.01 -7.12 -18.75
N ASP A 268 -0.05 -6.30 -17.70
CA ASP A 268 0.91 -6.35 -16.59
C ASP A 268 0.67 -7.57 -15.66
N GLY A 269 -0.52 -8.19 -15.74
CA GLY A 269 -0.92 -9.36 -14.94
C GLY A 269 -1.85 -9.03 -13.77
N PHE A 270 -2.48 -10.06 -13.18
CA PHE A 270 -3.36 -9.94 -12.01
C PHE A 270 -3.37 -11.24 -11.18
N PRO A 271 -3.54 -11.18 -9.84
CA PRO A 271 -3.54 -10.00 -8.93
C PRO A 271 -2.15 -9.56 -8.44
N HIS A 272 -1.09 -10.28 -8.81
CA HIS A 272 0.23 -10.21 -8.16
C HIS A 272 0.14 -10.52 -6.65
N GLY A 273 1.21 -10.25 -5.90
CA GLY A 273 1.31 -10.55 -4.48
C GLY A 273 0.51 -9.64 -3.55
N PHE A 274 -0.54 -8.96 -4.01
CA PHE A 274 -1.45 -8.22 -3.14
C PHE A 274 -2.89 -8.58 -3.48
N GLU A 275 -3.57 -9.23 -2.54
CA GLU A 275 -4.95 -9.69 -2.70
C GLU A 275 -5.81 -9.15 -1.56
N VAL A 276 -6.96 -8.60 -1.92
CA VAL A 276 -7.93 -8.00 -1.01
C VAL A 276 -9.29 -8.63 -1.28
N ALA A 277 -9.97 -9.07 -0.23
CA ALA A 277 -11.35 -9.54 -0.30
C ALA A 277 -12.15 -8.99 0.88
N ILE A 278 -13.42 -8.67 0.65
CA ILE A 278 -14.27 -8.04 1.67
C ILE A 278 -15.58 -8.83 1.79
N VAL A 279 -15.89 -9.26 3.01
CA VAL A 279 -17.04 -10.11 3.34
C VAL A 279 -17.82 -9.52 4.52
N GLY A 280 -19.09 -9.88 4.66
CA GLY A 280 -19.94 -9.51 5.81
C GLY A 280 -20.81 -8.28 5.50
N PRO A 281 -21.82 -7.95 6.31
CA PRO A 281 -22.80 -6.89 6.03
C PRO A 281 -22.25 -5.48 6.20
N ARG A 282 -22.98 -4.46 5.75
CA ARG A 282 -22.56 -3.05 5.87
C ARG A 282 -22.24 -2.63 7.32
N SER A 283 -22.92 -3.16 8.32
CA SER A 283 -22.63 -2.84 9.73
C SER A 283 -21.31 -3.42 10.25
N SER A 284 -20.76 -4.45 9.60
CA SER A 284 -19.52 -5.11 10.00
C SER A 284 -18.90 -5.83 8.80
N ARG A 285 -17.81 -5.30 8.27
CA ARG A 285 -17.06 -5.92 7.17
C ARG A 285 -15.79 -6.58 7.69
N ASP A 286 -15.52 -7.79 7.23
CA ASP A 286 -14.24 -8.44 7.37
C ASP A 286 -13.42 -8.22 6.10
N VAL A 287 -12.24 -7.62 6.25
CA VAL A 287 -11.32 -7.35 5.15
C VAL A 287 -10.15 -8.30 5.25
N LEU A 288 -10.08 -9.25 4.32
CA LEU A 288 -8.91 -10.08 4.12
C LEU A 288 -7.89 -9.31 3.29
N VAL A 289 -6.67 -9.24 3.81
CA VAL A 289 -5.52 -8.67 3.12
C VAL A 289 -4.42 -9.71 3.10
N ARG A 290 -3.91 -9.99 1.91
CA ARG A 290 -2.76 -10.87 1.70
C ARG A 290 -1.67 -10.13 0.94
N ILE A 291 -0.45 -10.21 1.45
CA ILE A 291 0.74 -9.60 0.86
C ILE A 291 1.83 -10.66 0.71
N VAL A 292 2.42 -10.75 -0.47
CA VAL A 292 3.63 -11.51 -0.78
C VAL A 292 4.73 -10.54 -1.16
N ALA A 293 5.59 -10.23 -0.20
CA ALA A 293 6.79 -9.44 -0.41
C ALA A 293 7.92 -10.32 -0.95
N VAL A 294 8.71 -9.81 -1.88
CA VAL A 294 9.85 -10.51 -2.48
C VAL A 294 11.13 -9.69 -2.40
N ALA A 295 12.26 -10.38 -2.28
CA ALA A 295 13.59 -9.83 -2.43
C ALA A 295 14.31 -10.52 -3.60
N HIS A 296 14.86 -9.70 -4.49
CA HIS A 296 15.74 -10.17 -5.56
C HIS A 296 17.19 -9.95 -5.11
N SER A 297 17.92 -11.04 -4.89
CA SER A 297 19.32 -11.02 -4.40
C SER A 297 20.16 -12.04 -5.16
N SER A 298 21.23 -11.59 -5.81
CA SER A 298 22.24 -12.43 -6.49
C SER A 298 21.65 -13.59 -7.31
N GLY A 299 20.67 -13.28 -8.16
CA GLY A 299 20.02 -14.25 -9.05
C GLY A 299 18.94 -15.12 -8.40
N LYS A 300 18.81 -15.12 -7.07
CA LYS A 300 17.74 -15.80 -6.32
C LYS A 300 16.60 -14.84 -6.00
N ILE A 301 15.45 -15.43 -5.76
CA ILE A 301 14.24 -14.73 -5.31
C ILE A 301 13.84 -15.34 -3.98
N LEU A 302 13.70 -14.49 -2.98
CA LEU A 302 13.23 -14.83 -1.65
C LEU A 302 11.83 -14.24 -1.51
N GLY A 303 10.89 -14.98 -0.92
CA GLY A 303 9.51 -14.54 -0.74
C GLY A 303 9.05 -14.70 0.70
N ASN A 304 8.20 -13.78 1.15
CA ASN A 304 7.51 -13.88 2.43
C ASN A 304 6.03 -13.53 2.23
N GLU A 305 5.16 -14.44 2.66
CA GLU A 305 3.69 -14.29 2.62
C GLU A 305 3.19 -13.87 4.00
N ASN A 306 2.23 -12.94 4.03
CA ASN A 306 1.47 -12.59 5.22
C ASN A 306 -0.01 -12.43 4.84
N ILE A 307 -0.89 -13.00 5.67
CA ILE A 307 -2.34 -12.96 5.50
C ILE A 307 -2.94 -12.49 6.81
N THR A 308 -3.85 -11.52 6.73
CA THR A 308 -4.62 -11.06 7.89
C THR A 308 -6.07 -10.85 7.52
N VAL A 309 -6.96 -11.00 8.50
CA VAL A 309 -8.37 -10.63 8.39
C VAL A 309 -8.62 -9.56 9.44
N ILE A 310 -9.20 -8.44 9.01
CA ILE A 310 -9.45 -7.27 9.84
C ILE A 310 -10.95 -7.00 9.82
N SER A 311 -11.60 -7.18 10.96
CA SER A 311 -13.00 -6.82 11.16
C SER A 311 -13.13 -5.33 11.43
N VAL A 312 -13.99 -4.64 10.70
CA VAL A 312 -14.27 -3.22 10.88
C VAL A 312 -15.78 -2.94 10.90
N PRO A 313 -16.30 -2.26 11.93
CA PRO A 313 -17.65 -1.74 11.91
C PRO A 313 -17.74 -0.57 10.92
N GLN A 314 -18.76 -0.54 10.06
CA GLN A 314 -19.01 0.60 9.16
C GLN A 314 -20.36 1.24 9.44
N PHE A 315 -20.51 2.47 8.96
CA PHE A 315 -21.70 3.30 9.12
C PHE A 315 -22.68 3.23 7.92
#